data_AF-A0A059W7N0-F1
#
_entry.id   AF-A0A059W7N0-F1
#
_cell.length_a   1.000
_cell.length_b   1.000
_cell.length_c   1.000
_cell.angle_alpha   90.00
_cell.angle_beta   90.00
_cell.angle_gamma   90.00
#
_symmetry.space_group_name_H-M   'P 1'
#
loop_
_entity.id
_entity.type
_entity.pdbx_description
1 polymer ?
#
loop_
_entity_poly.entity_id
_entity_poly.type
_entity_poly.pdbx_seq_one_letter_code
_entity_poly.pdbx_strand_id
1 'polypeptide(L)'
;MVTMRTVCPVTGQGVDQFPGAFGTSCPISGRFLAILRSAPQYRRVLERRPSHEDLIDHLVRSTPLQRGEAARVVLDVLAYFDESTEGFVRRRHRELQSQGLRNEAIFERIAHELPHRAVSPPPLSLRQLRRLVYG
;
A
#
# COMPACT_ATOMS: atom_id res chain seq x y z
N MET A 1 4.37 5.87 56.88
CA MET A 1 5.49 6.56 56.19
C MET A 1 6.67 5.59 56.16
N VAL A 2 6.83 4.89 55.05
CA VAL A 2 7.90 3.90 54.77
C VAL A 2 8.32 4.29 53.33
N THR A 3 9.58 4.46 52.95
CA THR A 3 10.70 3.54 53.14
C THR A 3 12.03 4.30 52.95
N MET A 4 13.01 4.02 53.80
CA MET A 4 14.43 4.29 53.53
C MET A 4 14.93 3.39 52.40
N ARG A 5 15.79 3.94 51.55
CA ARG A 5 16.68 3.18 50.68
C ARG A 5 17.64 2.33 51.50
N THR A 6 17.85 1.08 51.10
CA THR A 6 19.13 0.40 51.29
C THR A 6 19.43 -0.51 50.11
N VAL A 7 20.70 -0.46 49.71
CA VAL A 7 21.34 -1.06 48.53
C VAL A 7 21.88 -2.45 48.88
N CYS A 8 22.33 -3.17 47.83
CA CYS A 8 23.35 -4.23 47.79
C CYS A 8 22.82 -5.67 47.67
N PRO A 9 23.61 -6.64 47.16
CA PRO A 9 24.79 -6.54 46.28
C PRO A 9 24.75 -7.56 45.11
N VAL A 10 25.54 -7.29 44.07
CA VAL A 10 25.87 -8.27 43.01
C VAL A 10 27.12 -9.04 43.47
N THR A 11 27.02 -10.36 43.63
CA THR A 11 28.22 -11.22 43.79
C THR A 11 27.93 -12.67 43.41
N GLY A 12 28.87 -13.28 42.70
CA GLY A 12 28.96 -14.72 42.38
C GLY A 12 28.67 -15.01 40.91
N GLN A 13 29.64 -14.95 39.98
CA GLN A 13 30.66 -15.97 39.67
C GLN A 13 30.12 -17.41 39.62
N GLY A 14 30.15 -18.01 38.43
CA GLY A 14 29.87 -19.42 38.21
C GLY A 14 29.80 -19.76 36.73
N VAL A 15 30.84 -20.42 36.24
CA VAL A 15 31.05 -20.93 34.89
C VAL A 15 30.00 -21.98 34.49
N ASP A 16 29.68 -22.07 33.20
CA ASP A 16 29.76 -23.30 32.39
C ASP A 16 28.85 -23.24 31.16
N GLN A 17 29.45 -23.56 30.03
CA GLN A 17 28.85 -23.66 28.71
C GLN A 17 28.13 -25.02 28.57
N PHE A 18 27.02 -25.00 27.80
CA PHE A 18 26.36 -26.11 27.06
C PHE A 18 24.98 -26.59 27.61
N PRO A 19 24.10 -27.16 26.75
CA PRO A 19 23.32 -26.43 25.74
C PRO A 19 21.83 -26.85 25.76
N GLY A 20 21.00 -26.12 25.01
CA GLY A 20 19.81 -26.71 24.39
C GLY A 20 18.47 -26.49 25.09
N ALA A 21 17.58 -25.94 24.28
CA ALA A 21 16.13 -26.12 24.26
C ALA A 21 15.24 -25.19 25.10
N PHE A 22 14.13 -24.85 24.42
CA PHE A 22 12.86 -24.30 24.89
C PHE A 22 12.75 -22.77 24.99
N GLY A 23 11.74 -22.25 24.29
CA GLY A 23 11.18 -20.94 24.59
C GLY A 23 10.96 -20.05 23.38
N THR A 24 10.05 -20.44 22.49
CA THR A 24 9.25 -19.45 21.77
C THR A 24 8.58 -18.51 22.78
N SER A 25 8.58 -17.22 22.45
CA SER A 25 7.84 -16.14 23.13
C SER A 25 8.54 -15.68 24.42
N CYS A 26 8.83 -14.40 24.68
CA CYS A 26 8.19 -13.09 24.47
C CYS A 26 9.25 -12.01 24.91
N PRO A 27 8.98 -10.71 25.17
CA PRO A 27 8.16 -9.66 24.53
C PRO A 27 8.86 -8.25 24.48
N ILE A 28 8.08 -7.24 24.04
CA ILE A 28 8.08 -5.79 24.40
C ILE A 28 8.80 -4.75 23.49
N SER A 29 7.92 -4.04 22.76
CA SER A 29 7.79 -2.58 22.57
C SER A 29 8.68 -1.82 21.57
N GLY A 30 7.96 -1.17 20.64
CA GLY A 30 8.12 0.26 20.46
C GLY A 30 9.35 0.71 19.70
N ARG A 31 9.48 0.31 18.42
CA ARG A 31 10.25 1.12 17.47
C ARG A 31 9.27 1.96 16.64
N PHE A 32 9.16 3.24 17.00
CA PHE A 32 8.49 4.24 16.19
C PHE A 32 9.24 4.35 14.86
N LEU A 33 8.76 3.67 13.82
CA LEU A 33 9.10 4.03 12.46
C LEU A 33 8.39 5.36 12.22
N ALA A 34 9.15 6.44 12.08
CA ALA A 34 8.63 7.66 11.52
C ALA A 34 7.98 7.29 10.19
N ILE A 35 6.65 7.29 10.16
CA ILE A 35 5.89 7.27 8.91
C ILE A 35 6.27 8.59 8.26
N LEU A 36 7.36 8.57 7.48
CA LEU A 36 7.55 9.52 6.42
C LEU A 36 6.27 9.42 5.62
N ARG A 37 5.38 10.39 5.85
CA ARG A 37 4.13 10.56 5.11
C ARG A 37 4.50 10.39 3.67
N SER A 38 4.09 9.25 3.11
CA SER A 38 4.41 8.87 1.74
C SER A 38 4.04 10.05 0.88
N ALA A 39 5.05 10.67 0.26
CA ALA A 39 4.79 11.70 -0.72
C ALA A 39 3.78 11.12 -1.73
N PRO A 40 2.74 11.87 -2.13
CA PRO A 40 1.77 11.38 -3.08
C PRO A 40 2.50 10.85 -4.32
N GLN A 41 2.10 9.65 -4.76
CA GLN A 41 2.83 8.82 -5.74
C GLN A 41 3.00 9.49 -7.13
N TYR A 42 2.37 10.64 -7.38
CA TYR A 42 2.45 11.36 -8.66
C TYR A 42 3.87 11.81 -9.03
N ARG A 43 4.82 11.86 -8.08
CA ARG A 43 6.19 12.35 -8.35
C ARG A 43 7.18 11.28 -8.85
N ARG A 44 6.84 9.99 -8.77
CA ARG A 44 7.75 8.90 -9.21
C ARG A 44 7.48 8.36 -10.62
N VAL A 45 6.48 8.91 -11.31
CA VAL A 45 6.04 8.44 -12.63
C VAL A 45 6.83 9.08 -13.79
N LEU A 46 7.63 10.12 -13.53
CA LEU A 46 8.29 10.92 -14.58
C LEU A 46 9.61 10.33 -15.12
N GLU A 47 10.27 9.38 -14.44
CA GLU A 47 11.67 9.04 -14.78
C GLU A 47 11.84 7.83 -15.72
N ARG A 48 10.77 7.10 -16.08
CA ARG A 48 10.89 5.96 -17.02
C ARG A 48 9.60 5.63 -17.78
N ARG A 49 8.85 6.62 -18.26
CA ARG A 49 7.81 6.37 -19.27
C ARG A 49 8.38 6.72 -20.64
N PRO A 50 8.23 5.86 -21.68
CA PRO A 50 8.54 6.27 -23.04
C PRO A 50 7.78 7.58 -23.32
N SER A 51 8.47 8.53 -23.93
CA SER A 51 7.87 9.81 -24.29
C SER A 51 6.66 9.51 -25.19
N HIS A 52 5.45 9.91 -24.78
CA HIS A 52 4.22 9.65 -25.53
C HIS A 52 4.12 10.53 -26.80
N GLU A 53 5.24 10.92 -27.39
CA GLU A 53 5.35 11.84 -28.51
C GLU A 53 4.63 11.31 -29.74
N ASP A 54 4.76 10.02 -30.06
CA ASP A 54 4.05 9.42 -31.20
C ASP A 54 2.52 9.52 -31.05
N LEU A 55 2.01 9.38 -29.83
CA LEU A 55 0.59 9.52 -29.52
C LEU A 55 0.17 11.00 -29.58
N ILE A 56 0.99 11.91 -29.07
CA ILE A 56 0.76 13.35 -29.15
C ILE A 56 0.73 13.80 -30.61
N ASP A 57 1.68 13.35 -31.43
CA ASP A 57 1.77 13.63 -32.86
C ASP A 57 0.58 13.06 -33.63
N HIS A 58 0.09 11.90 -33.22
CA HIS A 58 -1.15 11.35 -33.76
C HIS A 58 -2.35 12.26 -33.42
N LEU A 59 -2.50 12.66 -32.15
CA LEU A 59 -3.61 13.51 -31.69
C LEU A 59 -3.61 14.89 -32.35
N VAL A 60 -2.44 15.54 -32.49
CA VAL A 60 -2.32 16.83 -33.17
C VAL A 60 -2.71 16.73 -34.66
N ARG A 61 -2.50 15.56 -35.29
CA ARG A 61 -2.90 15.33 -36.69
C ARG A 61 -4.37 14.98 -36.85
N SER A 62 -4.98 14.30 -35.88
CA SER A 62 -6.35 13.79 -35.97
C SER A 62 -7.40 14.67 -35.30
N THR A 63 -6.99 15.67 -34.53
CA THR A 63 -7.85 16.58 -33.76
C THR A 63 -7.38 18.03 -33.89
N PRO A 64 -8.22 19.03 -33.60
CA PRO A 64 -7.80 20.45 -33.61
C PRO A 64 -6.97 20.86 -32.37
N LEU A 65 -6.46 19.91 -31.57
CA LEU A 65 -5.69 20.19 -30.37
C LEU A 65 -4.28 20.69 -30.70
N GLN A 66 -3.83 21.72 -29.98
CA GLN A 66 -2.43 22.11 -30.02
C GLN A 66 -1.57 21.08 -29.28
N ARG A 67 -0.27 20.99 -29.64
CA ARG A 67 0.66 20.01 -29.05
C ARG A 67 0.66 20.02 -27.52
N GLY A 68 0.63 21.21 -26.90
CA GLY A 68 0.60 21.35 -25.44
C GLY A 68 -0.71 20.87 -24.81
N GLU A 69 -1.84 21.01 -25.51
CA GLU A 69 -3.15 20.53 -25.04
C GLU A 69 -3.24 19.02 -25.16
N ALA A 70 -2.81 18.46 -26.29
CA ALA A 70 -2.74 17.02 -26.51
C ALA A 70 -1.86 16.33 -25.44
N ALA A 71 -0.70 16.92 -25.11
CA ALA A 71 0.15 16.41 -24.05
C ALA A 71 -0.55 16.39 -22.67
N ARG A 72 -1.28 17.45 -22.32
CA ARG A 72 -2.05 17.51 -21.07
C ARG A 72 -3.14 16.45 -21.02
N VAL A 73 -3.91 16.31 -22.10
CA VAL A 73 -4.96 15.28 -22.18
C VAL A 73 -4.38 13.89 -22.01
N VAL A 74 -3.25 13.58 -22.66
CA VAL A 74 -2.57 12.28 -22.48
C VAL A 74 -2.17 12.08 -21.03
N LEU A 75 -1.56 13.09 -20.39
CA LEU A 75 -1.19 13.00 -18.97
C LEU A 75 -2.41 12.83 -18.06
N ASP A 76 -3.51 13.53 -18.32
CA ASP A 76 -4.74 13.45 -17.53
C ASP A 76 -5.42 12.08 -17.67
N VAL A 77 -5.48 11.54 -18.89
CA VAL A 77 -6.01 10.20 -19.16
C VAL A 77 -5.15 9.13 -18.49
N LEU A 78 -3.83 9.25 -18.62
CA LEU A 78 -2.91 8.32 -17.96
C LEU A 78 -3.02 8.42 -16.44
N ALA A 79 -3.17 9.63 -15.89
CA ALA A 79 -3.38 9.85 -14.46
C ALA A 79 -4.71 9.25 -13.98
N TYR A 80 -5.77 9.36 -14.79
CA TYR A 80 -7.05 8.75 -14.50
C TYR A 80 -6.97 7.22 -14.40
N PHE A 81 -6.13 6.59 -15.22
CA PHE A 81 -5.90 5.14 -15.20
C PHE A 81 -4.74 4.67 -14.29
N ASP A 82 -4.03 5.59 -13.63
CA ASP A 82 -2.84 5.26 -12.82
C ASP A 82 -3.18 4.64 -11.47
N GLU A 83 -4.47 4.64 -11.06
CA GLU A 83 -4.88 3.94 -9.83
C GLU A 83 -4.61 2.44 -9.99
N SER A 84 -3.58 1.95 -9.29
CA SER A 84 -3.26 0.53 -9.27
C SER A 84 -4.45 -0.29 -8.75
N THR A 85 -4.55 -1.54 -9.19
CA THR A 85 -5.57 -2.47 -8.68
C THR A 85 -5.57 -2.56 -7.16
N GLU A 86 -4.39 -2.59 -6.54
CA GLU A 86 -4.24 -2.58 -5.08
C GLU A 86 -4.77 -1.28 -4.46
N GLY A 87 -4.44 -0.12 -5.06
CA GLY A 87 -4.92 1.19 -4.62
C GLY A 87 -6.45 1.27 -4.64
N PHE A 88 -7.05 0.86 -5.75
CA PHE A 88 -8.50 0.78 -5.91
C PHE A 88 -9.14 -0.12 -4.85
N VAL A 89 -8.64 -1.36 -4.69
CA VAL A 89 -9.18 -2.34 -3.73
C VAL A 89 -9.13 -1.78 -2.30
N ARG A 90 -8.00 -1.18 -1.90
CA ARG A 90 -7.85 -0.59 -0.55
C ARG A 90 -8.75 0.61 -0.31
N ARG A 91 -8.95 1.45 -1.32
CA ARG A 91 -9.84 2.61 -1.23
C ARG A 91 -11.30 2.16 -1.14
N ARG A 92 -11.77 1.34 -2.07
CA ARG A 92 -13.14 0.80 -2.08
C ARG A 92 -13.47 -0.02 -0.84
N HIS A 93 -12.52 -0.81 -0.32
CA HIS A 93 -12.70 -1.53 0.93
C HIS A 93 -13.00 -0.59 2.09
N ARG A 94 -12.22 0.50 2.24
CA ARG A 94 -12.45 1.50 3.30
C ARG A 94 -13.79 2.22 3.14
N GLU A 95 -14.16 2.57 1.92
CA GLU A 95 -15.45 3.21 1.63
C GLU A 95 -16.62 2.30 2.04
N LEU A 96 -16.62 1.04 1.62
CA LEU A 96 -17.68 0.09 1.98
C LEU A 96 -17.67 -0.29 3.47
N GLN A 97 -16.49 -0.34 4.10
CA GLN A 97 -16.37 -0.57 5.54
C GLN A 97 -16.95 0.61 6.33
N SER A 98 -16.76 1.84 5.88
CA SER A 98 -17.36 3.03 6.50
C SER A 98 -18.89 3.06 6.41
N GLN A 99 -19.45 2.35 5.43
CA GLN A 99 -20.89 2.15 5.26
C GLN A 99 -21.43 1.00 6.13
N GLY A 100 -20.58 0.33 6.93
CA GLY A 100 -20.98 -0.73 7.84
C GLY A 100 -21.15 -2.11 7.19
N LEU A 101 -20.69 -2.31 5.95
CA LEU A 101 -20.76 -3.64 5.32
C LEU A 101 -19.82 -4.63 6.00
N ARG A 102 -20.23 -5.90 6.06
CA ARG A 102 -19.38 -7.01 6.53
C ARG A 102 -18.29 -7.33 5.51
N ASN A 103 -17.10 -7.67 5.99
CA ASN A 103 -15.92 -7.93 5.14
C ASN A 103 -16.18 -8.91 3.98
N GLU A 104 -16.96 -9.97 4.20
CA GLU A 104 -17.31 -10.93 3.16
C GLU A 104 -18.08 -10.26 2.00
N ALA A 105 -19.13 -9.49 2.33
CA ALA A 105 -19.90 -8.73 1.35
C ALA A 105 -19.07 -7.64 0.65
N ILE A 106 -18.10 -7.05 1.34
CA ILE A 106 -17.17 -6.07 0.76
C ILE A 106 -16.32 -6.74 -0.33
N PHE A 107 -15.71 -7.88 -0.04
CA PHE A 107 -14.84 -8.56 -1.01
C PHE A 107 -15.61 -9.12 -2.21
N GLU A 108 -16.81 -9.66 -1.99
CA GLU A 108 -17.73 -10.07 -3.06
C GLU A 108 -18.06 -8.88 -3.99
N ARG A 109 -18.43 -7.74 -3.40
CA ARG A 109 -18.76 -6.54 -4.15
C ARG A 109 -17.55 -6.00 -4.93
N ILE A 110 -16.37 -5.96 -4.32
CA ILE A 110 -15.14 -5.54 -5.00
C ILE A 110 -14.80 -6.49 -6.15
N ALA A 111 -14.97 -7.81 -5.98
CA ALA A 111 -14.75 -8.78 -7.04
C ALA A 111 -15.70 -8.55 -8.24
N HIS A 112 -16.92 -8.10 -7.99
CA HIS A 112 -17.87 -7.74 -9.04
C HIS A 112 -17.57 -6.36 -9.69
N GLU A 113 -17.03 -5.39 -8.94
CA GLU A 113 -16.67 -4.07 -9.46
C GLU A 113 -15.39 -4.09 -10.32
N LEU A 114 -14.42 -4.97 -10.00
CA LEU A 114 -13.11 -5.02 -10.67
C LEU A 114 -13.16 -5.24 -12.20
N PRO A 115 -13.98 -6.16 -12.75
CA PRO A 115 -14.09 -6.38 -14.19
C PRO A 115 -14.56 -5.15 -14.98
N HIS A 116 -15.29 -4.25 -14.33
CA HIS A 116 -15.87 -3.06 -14.95
C HIS A 116 -14.89 -1.88 -15.01
N ARG A 117 -13.65 -2.05 -14.51
CA ARG A 117 -12.61 -1.03 -14.61
C ARG A 117 -12.09 -0.97 -16.04
N ALA A 118 -11.83 0.25 -16.52
CA ALA A 118 -11.27 0.46 -17.84
C ALA A 118 -9.86 -0.14 -18.01
N VAL A 119 -9.08 -0.26 -16.92
CA VAL A 119 -7.92 -1.15 -16.85
C VAL A 119 -8.26 -2.28 -15.89
N SER A 120 -8.92 -3.30 -16.43
CA SER A 120 -9.38 -4.46 -15.67
C SER A 120 -8.18 -5.38 -15.37
N PRO A 121 -7.92 -5.71 -14.09
CA PRO A 121 -6.94 -6.73 -13.76
C PRO A 121 -7.44 -8.12 -14.19
N PRO A 122 -6.54 -9.12 -14.29
CA PRO A 122 -6.96 -10.52 -14.32
C PRO A 122 -7.91 -10.84 -13.17
N PRO A 123 -8.83 -11.81 -13.33
CA PRO A 123 -9.78 -12.18 -12.28
C PRO A 123 -9.03 -12.57 -11.00
N LEU A 124 -9.36 -11.90 -9.90
CA LEU A 124 -8.75 -12.14 -8.59
C LEU A 124 -9.73 -12.91 -7.70
N SER A 125 -9.24 -13.98 -7.08
CA SER A 125 -9.95 -14.69 -6.03
C SER A 125 -10.11 -13.83 -4.77
N LEU A 126 -11.13 -14.11 -3.96
CA LEU A 126 -11.34 -13.44 -2.65
C LEU A 126 -10.09 -13.51 -1.75
N ARG A 127 -9.35 -14.62 -1.82
CA ARG A 127 -8.09 -14.79 -1.09
C ARG A 127 -7.02 -13.80 -1.57
N GLN A 128 -6.90 -13.60 -2.88
CA GLN A 128 -5.98 -12.60 -3.44
C GLN A 128 -6.40 -11.19 -3.03
N LEU A 129 -7.70 -10.87 -3.05
CA LEU A 129 -8.21 -9.56 -2.60
C LEU A 129 -7.90 -9.30 -1.12
N ARG A 130 -8.09 -10.28 -0.24
CA ARG A 130 -7.71 -10.18 1.18
C ARG A 130 -6.22 -9.89 1.36
N ARG A 131 -5.36 -10.51 0.54
CA ARG A 131 -3.91 -10.25 0.56
C ARG A 131 -3.56 -8.83 0.11
N LEU A 132 -4.27 -8.26 -0.86
CA LEU A 132 -4.05 -6.86 -1.25
C LEU A 132 -4.40 -5.87 -0.13
N VAL A 133 -5.35 -6.22 0.74
CA VAL A 133 -5.79 -5.35 1.85
C VAL A 133 -4.96 -5.55 3.12
N TYR A 134 -4.67 -6.80 3.49
CA TYR A 134 -4.06 -7.15 4.78
C TYR A 134 -2.61 -7.63 4.69
N GLY A 135 -2.14 -7.96 3.48
CA GLY A 135 -0.78 -8.44 3.22
C GLY A 135 0.21 -7.33 2.95
#